data_AF-A0A9N9HTX1-F1
#
_entry.id   AF-A0A9N9HTX1-F1
#
_cell.length_a   1.000
_cell.length_b   1.000
_cell.length_c   1.000
_cell.angle_alpha   90.00
_cell.angle_beta   90.00
_cell.angle_gamma   90.00
#
_symmetry.space_group_name_H-M   'P 1'
#
loop_
_entity.id
_entity.type
_entity.pdbx_description
1 polymer ?
#
loop_
_entity_poly.entity_id
_entity_poly.type
_entity_poly.pdbx_seq_one_letter_code
_entity_poly.pdbx_strand_id
1 'polypeptide(L)'
;IVFEKYEDEWKDAIKRATVWITEKIKVKAEKYVEAEEELYQACEQYFIEQGIEIFNKEAITELDKIVITDNTRQAVYSHLRSGANKDNTLIICKSQNNDGSFSLHSLIKEHLQIRSIDTLTKSLKRFSESQALRRSDDSIWITAFTITYIKIVLVEHEPEWRKVVERASFWVTERIKNAKLEKELYSACEQYLIDRGCSIIQAEESEVSLSKNAYLNPEIIVIGAVYEANRKFEKSCVESKTKFDLNQARKKIDLFVEEEVENIFATRVTYCDKEDILRRAKRAARFLVDEHYKTDELCCSCCGKDY
;
A
#
# COMPACT_ATOMS: atom_id res chain seq x y z
N ILE A 1 -12.69 -25.95 -29.02
CA ILE A 1 -14.09 -25.63 -28.65
C ILE A 1 -14.71 -24.53 -29.53
N VAL A 2 -14.17 -23.30 -29.67
CA VAL A 2 -14.82 -22.29 -30.55
C VAL A 2 -14.74 -22.63 -32.05
N PHE A 3 -13.69 -23.32 -32.50
CA PHE A 3 -13.46 -23.62 -33.93
C PHE A 3 -14.04 -24.95 -34.43
N GLU A 4 -14.40 -25.89 -33.54
CA GLU A 4 -14.93 -27.21 -33.94
C GLU A 4 -16.31 -27.10 -34.62
N LYS A 5 -17.08 -26.06 -34.29
CA LYS A 5 -18.40 -25.82 -34.89
C LYS A 5 -18.36 -25.51 -36.40
N TYR A 6 -17.21 -25.08 -36.90
CA TYR A 6 -17.02 -24.67 -38.30
C TYR A 6 -16.11 -25.64 -39.07
N GLU A 7 -15.73 -26.76 -38.47
CA GLU A 7 -14.68 -27.64 -38.97
C GLU A 7 -14.95 -28.11 -40.42
N ASP A 8 -16.20 -28.39 -40.76
CA ASP A 8 -16.58 -28.80 -42.12
C ASP A 8 -16.49 -27.66 -43.14
N GLU A 9 -16.86 -26.43 -42.75
CA GLU A 9 -16.74 -25.23 -43.60
C GLU A 9 -15.25 -24.89 -43.86
N TRP A 10 -14.41 -25.01 -42.84
CA TRP A 10 -12.97 -24.79 -42.96
C TRP A 10 -12.30 -25.88 -43.78
N LYS A 11 -12.68 -27.15 -43.62
CA LYS A 11 -12.11 -28.26 -44.42
C LYS A 11 -12.35 -28.07 -45.91
N ASP A 12 -13.56 -27.66 -46.28
CA ASP A 12 -13.93 -27.42 -47.68
C ASP A 12 -13.22 -26.17 -48.24
N ALA A 13 -13.13 -25.10 -47.45
CA ALA A 13 -12.35 -23.91 -47.81
C ALA A 13 -10.86 -24.20 -47.98
N ILE A 14 -10.25 -24.96 -47.04
CA ILE A 14 -8.85 -25.40 -47.11
C ILE A 14 -8.63 -26.26 -48.35
N LYS A 15 -9.52 -27.22 -48.63
CA LYS A 15 -9.40 -28.09 -49.81
C LYS A 15 -9.43 -27.29 -51.11
N ARG A 16 -10.34 -26.33 -51.25
CA ARG A 16 -10.38 -25.43 -52.42
C ARG A 16 -9.12 -24.58 -52.54
N ALA A 17 -8.64 -24.04 -51.42
CA ALA A 17 -7.43 -23.23 -51.38
C ALA A 17 -6.20 -24.06 -51.79
N THR A 18 -6.06 -25.28 -51.28
CA THR A 18 -4.97 -26.20 -51.64
C THR A 18 -4.98 -26.50 -53.14
N VAL A 19 -6.12 -26.87 -53.71
CA VAL A 19 -6.24 -27.13 -55.17
C VAL A 19 -5.81 -25.91 -55.98
N TRP A 20 -6.29 -24.73 -55.60
CA TRP A 20 -5.95 -23.48 -56.28
C TRP A 20 -4.45 -23.16 -56.18
N ILE A 21 -3.85 -23.32 -55.00
CA ILE A 21 -2.41 -23.10 -54.77
C ILE A 21 -1.60 -24.04 -55.65
N THR A 22 -1.89 -25.35 -55.61
CA THR A 22 -1.19 -26.36 -56.43
C THR A 22 -1.30 -26.03 -57.93
N GLU A 23 -2.48 -25.62 -58.43
CA GLU A 23 -2.65 -25.22 -59.83
C GLU A 23 -1.79 -24.00 -60.20
N LYS A 24 -1.67 -23.00 -59.31
CA LYS A 24 -0.86 -21.82 -59.57
C LYS A 24 0.65 -22.10 -59.53
N ILE A 25 1.09 -23.00 -58.66
CA ILE A 25 2.50 -23.38 -58.55
C ILE A 25 2.91 -24.25 -59.74
N LYS A 26 2.06 -25.21 -60.17
CA LYS A 26 2.29 -26.07 -61.35
C LYS A 26 2.57 -25.29 -62.63
N VAL A 27 1.93 -24.14 -62.81
CA VAL A 27 2.13 -23.29 -63.99
C VAL A 27 3.49 -22.56 -63.97
N LYS A 28 4.11 -22.41 -62.80
CA LYS A 28 5.29 -21.57 -62.60
C LYS A 28 6.56 -22.33 -62.22
N ALA A 29 6.44 -23.58 -61.76
CA ALA A 29 7.57 -24.39 -61.30
C ALA A 29 7.49 -25.81 -61.89
N GLU A 30 8.56 -26.22 -62.58
CA GLU A 30 8.70 -27.60 -63.10
C GLU A 30 8.70 -28.63 -61.95
N LYS A 31 9.21 -28.24 -60.77
CA LYS A 31 9.21 -29.02 -59.53
C LYS A 31 8.19 -28.49 -58.52
N TYR A 32 6.93 -28.43 -58.94
CA TYR A 32 5.87 -27.78 -58.17
C TYR A 32 5.63 -28.37 -56.77
N VAL A 33 5.95 -29.65 -56.55
CA VAL A 33 5.79 -30.30 -55.23
C VAL A 33 6.77 -29.70 -54.21
N GLU A 34 8.03 -29.53 -54.60
CA GLU A 34 9.08 -28.93 -53.76
C GLU A 34 8.72 -27.46 -53.45
N ALA A 35 8.27 -26.71 -54.46
CA ALA A 35 7.86 -25.31 -54.30
C ALA A 35 6.60 -25.13 -53.43
N GLU A 36 5.68 -26.11 -53.44
CA GLU A 36 4.52 -26.11 -52.56
C GLU A 36 4.91 -26.37 -51.09
N GLU A 37 5.85 -27.29 -50.86
CA GLU A 37 6.39 -27.58 -49.52
C GLU A 37 7.14 -26.37 -48.94
N GLU A 38 7.99 -25.72 -49.74
CA GLU A 38 8.69 -24.49 -49.33
C GLU A 38 7.72 -23.35 -48.96
N LEU A 39 6.62 -23.21 -49.70
CA LEU A 39 5.59 -22.22 -49.40
C LEU A 39 4.93 -22.48 -48.04
N TYR A 40 4.55 -23.73 -47.76
CA TYR A 40 3.94 -24.07 -46.46
C TYR A 40 4.93 -23.88 -45.31
N GLN A 41 6.19 -24.26 -45.48
CA GLN A 41 7.23 -24.03 -44.47
C GLN A 41 7.45 -22.53 -44.21
N ALA A 42 7.46 -21.69 -45.25
CA ALA A 42 7.57 -20.25 -45.10
C ALA A 42 6.37 -19.64 -44.37
N CYS A 43 5.15 -20.13 -44.65
CA CYS A 43 3.95 -19.71 -43.95
C CYS A 43 3.97 -20.15 -42.47
N GLU A 44 4.35 -21.40 -42.18
CA GLU A 44 4.49 -21.90 -40.81
C GLU A 44 5.51 -21.08 -40.03
N GLN A 45 6.68 -20.82 -40.62
CA GLN A 45 7.72 -19.99 -40.05
C GLN A 45 7.21 -18.56 -39.76
N TYR A 46 6.48 -17.94 -40.68
CA TYR A 46 5.87 -16.62 -40.46
C TYR A 46 4.88 -16.64 -39.30
N PHE A 47 4.02 -17.66 -39.19
CA PHE A 47 3.09 -17.77 -38.06
C PHE A 47 3.81 -17.97 -36.73
N ILE A 48 4.91 -18.74 -36.71
CA ILE A 48 5.78 -18.88 -35.54
C ILE A 48 6.39 -17.52 -35.18
N GLU A 49 6.92 -16.78 -36.14
CA GLU A 49 7.52 -15.45 -35.92
C GLU A 49 6.51 -14.43 -35.40
N GLN A 50 5.31 -14.37 -35.99
CA GLN A 50 4.21 -13.52 -35.51
C GLN A 50 3.75 -13.95 -34.10
N GLY A 51 3.69 -15.26 -33.85
CA GLY A 51 3.42 -15.81 -32.53
C GLY A 51 4.47 -15.39 -31.50
N ILE A 52 5.76 -15.42 -31.86
CA ILE A 52 6.88 -14.97 -31.03
C ILE A 52 6.82 -13.45 -30.80
N GLU A 53 6.49 -12.66 -31.82
CA GLU A 53 6.37 -11.20 -31.70
C GLU A 53 5.27 -10.80 -30.72
N ILE A 54 4.09 -11.41 -30.85
CA ILE A 54 2.98 -11.25 -29.89
C ILE A 54 3.40 -11.76 -28.51
N PHE A 55 4.04 -12.92 -28.44
CA PHE A 55 4.54 -13.52 -27.20
C PHE A 55 5.50 -12.60 -26.45
N ASN A 56 6.34 -11.85 -27.16
CA ASN A 56 7.34 -10.94 -26.62
C ASN A 56 6.79 -9.54 -26.34
N LYS A 57 5.83 -9.04 -27.13
CA LYS A 57 5.22 -7.72 -26.93
C LYS A 57 4.44 -7.62 -25.62
N GLU A 58 3.87 -8.73 -25.15
CA GLU A 58 3.25 -8.85 -23.83
C GLU A 58 4.27 -9.01 -22.68
N ALA A 59 5.54 -9.31 -22.98
CA ALA A 59 6.59 -9.55 -21.98
C ALA A 59 7.25 -8.26 -21.45
N ILE A 60 6.99 -7.12 -22.10
CA ILE A 60 7.43 -5.78 -21.66
C ILE A 60 6.43 -5.26 -20.61
N THR A 61 6.38 -5.91 -19.46
CA THR A 61 5.82 -5.35 -18.23
C THR A 61 6.98 -5.07 -17.30
N GLU A 62 7.05 -3.83 -16.80
CA GLU A 62 8.10 -3.31 -15.92
C GLU A 62 8.47 -4.31 -14.82
N LEU A 63 9.70 -4.81 -14.88
CA LEU A 63 10.28 -5.67 -13.86
C LEU A 63 10.74 -4.77 -12.71
N ASP A 64 10.05 -4.86 -11.58
CA ASP A 64 10.45 -4.17 -10.35
C ASP A 64 11.58 -4.97 -9.68
N LYS A 65 12.83 -4.77 -10.13
CA LYS A 65 13.99 -5.31 -9.40
C LYS A 65 14.23 -4.45 -8.18
N ILE A 66 13.68 -4.85 -7.05
CA ILE A 66 13.95 -4.22 -5.77
C ILE A 66 15.30 -4.71 -5.24
N VAL A 67 16.21 -3.77 -4.97
CA VAL A 67 17.46 -4.09 -4.26
C VAL A 67 17.12 -4.28 -2.79
N ILE A 68 16.93 -5.53 -2.37
CA ILE A 68 16.61 -5.90 -0.99
C ILE A 68 17.92 -6.12 -0.22
N THR A 69 18.19 -5.25 0.76
CA THR A 69 19.30 -5.46 1.69
C THR A 69 18.93 -6.47 2.77
N ASP A 70 19.92 -7.15 3.36
CA ASP A 70 19.67 -8.10 4.46
C ASP A 70 19.03 -7.44 5.67
N ASN A 71 19.42 -6.19 5.97
CA ASN A 71 18.82 -5.40 7.05
C ASN A 71 17.32 -5.14 6.77
N THR A 72 16.97 -4.75 5.54
CA THR A 72 15.57 -4.55 5.13
C THR A 72 14.78 -5.86 5.26
N ARG A 73 15.35 -6.98 4.78
CA ARG A 73 14.72 -8.30 4.87
C ARG A 73 14.44 -8.67 6.33
N GLN A 74 15.43 -8.53 7.21
CA GLN A 74 15.28 -8.87 8.63
C GLN A 74 14.27 -7.98 9.35
N ALA A 75 14.27 -6.66 9.06
CA ALA A 75 13.32 -5.73 9.64
C ALA A 75 11.88 -6.08 9.24
N VAL A 76 11.64 -6.32 7.95
CA VAL A 76 10.31 -6.71 7.45
C VAL A 76 9.85 -8.04 8.07
N TYR A 77 10.72 -9.05 8.10
CA TYR A 77 10.36 -10.34 8.68
C TYR A 77 10.01 -10.22 10.16
N SER A 78 10.82 -9.48 10.92
CA SER A 78 10.58 -9.29 12.36
C SER A 78 9.26 -8.56 12.60
N HIS A 79 8.98 -7.53 11.80
CA HIS A 79 7.72 -6.79 11.87
C HIS A 79 6.51 -7.70 11.56
N LEU A 80 6.52 -8.41 10.43
CA LEU A 80 5.42 -9.29 10.05
C LEU A 80 5.20 -10.46 11.03
N ARG A 81 6.28 -10.98 11.63
CA ARG A 81 6.19 -12.06 12.64
C ARG A 81 5.55 -11.61 13.95
N SER A 82 5.57 -10.32 14.27
CA SER A 82 5.07 -9.82 15.56
C SER A 82 3.58 -10.11 15.81
N GLY A 83 2.78 -10.25 14.75
CA GLY A 83 1.36 -10.63 14.82
C GLY A 83 1.08 -12.14 14.69
N ALA A 84 2.11 -12.97 14.53
CA ALA A 84 1.94 -14.41 14.35
C ALA A 84 1.49 -15.08 15.65
N ASN A 85 0.53 -16.00 15.53
CA ASN A 85 0.12 -16.84 16.65
C ASN A 85 -0.35 -18.22 16.16
N LYS A 86 -0.43 -19.15 17.10
CA LYS A 86 -0.75 -20.55 16.84
C LYS A 86 -2.17 -20.75 16.29
N ASP A 87 -3.15 -20.02 16.80
CA ASP A 87 -4.55 -20.18 16.40
C ASP A 87 -4.77 -19.74 14.95
N ASN A 88 -4.23 -18.58 14.57
CA ASN A 88 -4.24 -18.08 13.20
C ASN A 88 -3.50 -19.04 12.26
N THR A 89 -2.38 -19.62 12.72
CA THR A 89 -1.63 -20.64 11.96
C THR A 89 -2.50 -21.86 11.65
N LEU A 90 -3.19 -22.40 12.66
CA LEU A 90 -4.08 -23.54 12.51
C LEU A 90 -5.27 -23.23 11.60
N ILE A 91 -5.85 -22.04 11.69
CA ILE A 91 -6.95 -21.59 10.82
C ILE A 91 -6.50 -21.56 9.36
N ILE A 92 -5.36 -20.92 9.06
CA ILE A 92 -4.80 -20.88 7.71
C ILE A 92 -4.50 -22.30 7.21
N CYS A 93 -3.93 -23.17 8.05
CA CYS A 93 -3.65 -24.56 7.67
C CYS A 93 -4.91 -25.34 7.31
N LYS A 94 -6.01 -25.14 8.05
CA LYS A 94 -7.29 -25.80 7.79
C LYS A 94 -7.98 -25.31 6.52
N SER A 95 -7.59 -24.17 5.96
CA SER A 95 -8.14 -23.67 4.71
C SER A 95 -7.46 -24.26 3.46
N GLN A 96 -6.55 -25.23 3.61
CA GLN A 96 -5.95 -25.94 2.48
C GLN A 96 -7.03 -26.75 1.74
N ASN A 97 -7.01 -26.67 0.41
CA ASN A 97 -7.92 -27.44 -0.44
C ASN A 97 -7.60 -28.94 -0.41
N ASN A 98 -8.56 -29.77 -0.81
CA ASN A 98 -8.42 -31.23 -0.85
C ASN A 98 -7.34 -31.72 -1.82
N ASP A 99 -6.89 -30.92 -2.78
CA ASP A 99 -5.78 -31.26 -3.67
C ASP A 99 -4.42 -30.85 -3.11
N GLY A 100 -4.38 -30.08 -2.01
CA GLY A 100 -3.17 -29.51 -1.42
C GLY A 100 -2.91 -28.05 -1.77
N SER A 101 -3.66 -27.47 -2.70
CA SER A 101 -3.55 -26.05 -3.07
C SER A 101 -4.13 -25.11 -2.02
N PHE A 102 -3.90 -23.81 -2.19
CA PHE A 102 -4.51 -22.77 -1.37
C PHE A 102 -5.26 -21.74 -2.21
N SER A 103 -6.36 -21.26 -1.64
CA SER A 103 -6.93 -19.96 -1.97
C SER A 103 -6.43 -18.91 -0.99
N LEU A 104 -6.45 -17.62 -1.38
CA LEU A 104 -5.98 -16.55 -0.50
C LEU A 104 -6.89 -16.42 0.72
N HIS A 105 -6.35 -16.74 1.90
CA HIS A 105 -7.09 -16.66 3.16
C HIS A 105 -7.29 -15.21 3.62
N SER A 106 -8.43 -14.91 4.23
CA SER A 106 -8.76 -13.55 4.71
C SER A 106 -7.73 -13.01 5.71
N LEU A 107 -7.26 -13.84 6.64
CA LEU A 107 -6.21 -13.45 7.60
C LEU A 107 -4.92 -12.97 6.92
N ILE A 108 -4.50 -13.62 5.84
CA ILE A 108 -3.31 -13.19 5.07
C ILE A 108 -3.63 -11.88 4.35
N LYS A 109 -4.83 -11.80 3.75
CA LYS A 109 -5.31 -10.61 3.04
C LYS A 109 -5.35 -9.39 3.97
N GLU A 110 -5.87 -9.55 5.18
CA GLU A 110 -6.00 -8.48 6.19
C GLU A 110 -4.63 -8.06 6.72
N HIS A 111 -3.81 -9.03 7.13
CA HIS A 111 -2.47 -8.75 7.67
C HIS A 111 -1.59 -7.99 6.66
N LEU A 112 -1.66 -8.37 5.38
CA LEU A 112 -0.90 -7.70 4.32
C LEU A 112 -1.67 -6.58 3.62
N GLN A 113 -2.87 -6.23 4.11
CA GLN A 113 -3.74 -5.19 3.54
C GLN A 113 -3.96 -5.34 2.02
N ILE A 114 -4.10 -6.57 1.52
CA ILE A 114 -4.25 -6.88 0.10
C ILE A 114 -5.67 -6.50 -0.35
N ARG A 115 -5.79 -5.67 -1.39
CA ARG A 115 -7.09 -5.18 -1.87
C ARG A 115 -7.92 -6.28 -2.54
N SER A 116 -7.33 -6.94 -3.53
CA SER A 116 -7.98 -8.02 -4.28
C SER A 116 -6.99 -9.10 -4.74
N ILE A 117 -7.52 -10.27 -5.09
CA ILE A 117 -6.73 -11.38 -5.63
C ILE A 117 -6.09 -11.00 -6.97
N ASP A 118 -6.83 -10.33 -7.85
CA ASP A 118 -6.30 -9.84 -9.14
C ASP A 118 -5.13 -8.87 -8.95
N THR A 119 -5.22 -7.96 -7.95
CA THR A 119 -4.09 -7.08 -7.63
C THR A 119 -2.89 -7.84 -7.09
N LEU A 120 -3.12 -8.87 -6.26
CA LEU A 120 -2.05 -9.72 -5.73
C LEU A 120 -1.33 -10.48 -6.84
N THR A 121 -2.07 -11.16 -7.72
CA THR A 121 -1.47 -12.02 -8.75
C THR A 121 -0.72 -11.20 -9.79
N LYS A 122 -1.27 -10.04 -10.19
CA LYS A 122 -0.55 -9.06 -11.02
C LYS A 122 0.74 -8.58 -10.36
N SER A 123 0.72 -8.22 -9.08
CA SER A 123 1.93 -7.75 -8.38
C SER A 123 2.98 -8.84 -8.19
N LEU A 124 2.59 -10.07 -7.84
CA LEU A 124 3.51 -11.21 -7.73
C LEU A 124 4.23 -11.47 -9.05
N LYS A 125 3.47 -11.48 -10.16
CA LYS A 125 3.99 -11.77 -11.50
C LYS A 125 5.01 -10.73 -11.99
N ARG A 126 5.01 -9.50 -11.47
CA ARG A 126 6.00 -8.45 -11.83
C ARG A 126 7.43 -8.78 -11.39
N PHE A 127 7.58 -9.60 -10.34
CA PHE A 127 8.89 -10.02 -9.83
C PHE A 127 9.47 -11.25 -10.56
N SER A 128 8.76 -11.76 -11.56
CA SER A 128 9.20 -12.90 -12.38
C SER A 128 9.67 -12.43 -13.75
N GLU A 129 10.85 -12.90 -14.15
CA GLU A 129 11.40 -12.67 -15.49
C GLU A 129 10.85 -13.72 -16.48
N SER A 130 10.49 -14.90 -15.99
CA SER A 130 9.95 -15.99 -16.78
C SER A 130 8.53 -15.72 -17.25
N GLN A 131 8.40 -15.54 -18.56
CA GLN A 131 7.09 -15.39 -19.20
C GLN A 131 6.21 -16.64 -19.04
N ALA A 132 6.81 -17.84 -18.98
CA ALA A 132 6.08 -19.08 -18.73
C ALA A 132 5.44 -19.07 -17.33
N LEU A 133 6.15 -18.57 -16.30
CA LEU A 133 5.58 -18.39 -14.96
C LEU A 133 4.54 -17.29 -14.91
N ARG A 134 4.77 -16.15 -15.58
CA ARG A 134 3.79 -15.05 -15.61
C ARG A 134 2.45 -15.47 -16.23
N ARG A 135 2.48 -16.41 -17.19
CA ARG A 135 1.29 -16.99 -17.82
C ARG A 135 0.71 -18.20 -17.09
N SER A 136 1.35 -18.67 -16.03
CA SER A 136 0.81 -19.79 -15.24
C SER A 136 -0.45 -19.38 -14.49
N ASP A 137 -1.25 -20.38 -14.13
CA ASP A 137 -2.49 -20.20 -13.37
C ASP A 137 -2.25 -19.39 -12.08
N ASP A 138 -3.18 -18.49 -11.77
CA ASP A 138 -3.14 -17.66 -10.57
C ASP A 138 -3.15 -18.50 -9.28
N SER A 139 -3.75 -19.70 -9.32
CA SER A 139 -3.74 -20.64 -8.19
C SER A 139 -2.33 -21.11 -7.82
N ILE A 140 -1.41 -21.21 -8.79
CA ILE A 140 -0.01 -21.56 -8.56
C ILE A 140 0.68 -20.43 -7.77
N TRP A 141 0.45 -19.19 -8.21
CA TRP A 141 0.97 -18.00 -7.54
C TRP A 141 0.42 -17.83 -6.12
N ILE A 142 -0.88 -18.01 -5.93
CA ILE A 142 -1.53 -17.91 -4.62
C ILE A 142 -1.03 -19.01 -3.68
N THR A 143 -0.88 -20.23 -4.19
CA THR A 143 -0.39 -21.37 -3.38
C THR A 143 1.06 -21.16 -2.99
N ALA A 144 1.94 -20.82 -3.94
CA ALA A 144 3.34 -20.53 -3.65
C ALA A 144 3.51 -19.35 -2.69
N PHE A 145 2.73 -18.28 -2.87
CA PHE A 145 2.73 -17.14 -1.98
C PHE A 145 2.28 -17.51 -0.56
N THR A 146 1.23 -18.33 -0.43
CA THR A 146 0.75 -18.82 0.87
C THR A 146 1.82 -19.66 1.57
N ILE A 147 2.52 -20.54 0.84
CA ILE A 147 3.66 -21.31 1.36
C ILE A 147 4.76 -20.36 1.87
N THR A 148 5.15 -19.37 1.05
CA THR A 148 6.17 -18.37 1.41
C THR A 148 5.78 -17.60 2.67
N TYR A 149 4.54 -17.13 2.74
CA TYR A 149 4.01 -16.44 3.93
C TYR A 149 4.10 -17.34 5.18
N ILE A 150 3.62 -18.58 5.10
CA ILE A 150 3.64 -19.51 6.24
C ILE A 150 5.09 -19.74 6.71
N LYS A 151 6.01 -20.04 5.79
CA LYS A 151 7.42 -20.33 6.12
C LYS A 151 8.14 -19.12 6.74
N ILE A 152 7.80 -17.90 6.33
CA ILE A 152 8.49 -16.68 6.77
C ILE A 152 7.82 -16.09 8.02
N VAL A 153 6.51 -15.89 7.97
CA VAL A 153 5.75 -15.16 8.99
C VAL A 153 5.35 -16.05 10.15
N LEU A 154 5.02 -17.32 9.89
CA LEU A 154 4.57 -18.27 10.92
C LEU A 154 5.69 -19.23 11.33
N VAL A 155 6.95 -18.84 11.14
CA VAL A 155 8.13 -19.70 11.34
C VAL A 155 8.20 -20.34 12.72
N GLU A 156 7.73 -19.65 13.76
CA GLU A 156 7.72 -20.13 15.16
C GLU A 156 6.68 -21.22 15.43
N HIS A 157 5.77 -21.46 14.48
CA HIS A 157 4.68 -22.45 14.56
C HIS A 157 4.86 -23.57 13.52
N GLU A 158 6.11 -23.91 13.19
CA GLU A 158 6.43 -24.96 12.22
C GLU A 158 5.74 -26.31 12.48
N PRO A 159 5.68 -26.82 13.73
CA PRO A 159 5.00 -28.10 14.00
C PRO A 159 3.54 -28.13 13.56
N GLU A 160 2.87 -26.97 13.56
CA GLU A 160 1.47 -26.84 13.15
C GLU A 160 1.27 -26.87 11.64
N TRP A 161 2.23 -26.35 10.85
CA TRP A 161 2.05 -26.18 9.40
C TRP A 161 2.93 -27.07 8.52
N ARG A 162 3.95 -27.74 9.07
CA ARG A 162 4.95 -28.50 8.27
C ARG A 162 4.32 -29.43 7.23
N LYS A 163 3.45 -30.35 7.66
CA LYS A 163 2.80 -31.33 6.77
C LYS A 163 1.90 -30.67 5.72
N VAL A 164 1.25 -29.57 6.09
CA VAL A 164 0.36 -28.81 5.20
C VAL A 164 1.19 -28.15 4.09
N VAL A 165 2.32 -27.54 4.46
CA VAL A 165 3.26 -26.94 3.53
C VAL A 165 3.93 -27.98 2.64
N GLU A 166 4.34 -29.14 3.17
CA GLU A 166 4.90 -30.24 2.37
C GLU A 166 3.93 -30.68 1.25
N ARG A 167 2.66 -30.84 1.58
CA ARG A 167 1.61 -31.20 0.61
C ARG A 167 1.40 -30.10 -0.43
N ALA A 168 1.37 -28.83 -0.02
CA ALA A 168 1.22 -27.70 -0.93
C ALA A 168 2.44 -27.55 -1.86
N SER A 169 3.66 -27.73 -1.31
CA SER A 169 4.88 -27.72 -2.09
C SER A 169 4.88 -28.85 -3.13
N PHE A 170 4.48 -30.07 -2.75
CA PHE A 170 4.31 -31.16 -3.72
C PHE A 170 3.33 -30.82 -4.84
N TRP A 171 2.18 -30.20 -4.50
CA TRP A 171 1.22 -29.75 -5.50
C TRP A 171 1.81 -28.71 -6.48
N VAL A 172 2.62 -27.76 -5.98
CA VAL A 172 3.32 -26.77 -6.83
C VAL A 172 4.35 -27.44 -7.72
N THR A 173 5.18 -28.33 -7.18
CA THR A 173 6.21 -29.06 -7.94
C THR A 173 5.59 -29.88 -9.09
N GLU A 174 4.47 -30.56 -8.83
CA GLU A 174 3.75 -31.34 -9.87
C GLU A 174 3.15 -30.48 -10.98
N ARG A 175 2.92 -29.18 -10.76
CA ARG A 175 2.42 -28.26 -11.80
C ARG A 175 3.52 -27.54 -12.55
N ILE A 176 4.60 -27.17 -11.87
CA ILE A 176 5.71 -26.47 -12.51
C ILE A 176 6.64 -27.43 -13.24
N LYS A 177 6.91 -28.62 -12.67
CA LYS A 177 7.79 -29.67 -13.23
C LYS A 177 9.15 -29.15 -13.73
N ASN A 178 9.62 -28.06 -13.14
CA ASN A 178 10.85 -27.36 -13.51
C ASN A 178 11.43 -26.64 -12.29
N ALA A 179 12.51 -27.19 -11.74
CA ALA A 179 13.12 -26.68 -10.51
C ALA A 179 13.63 -25.23 -10.63
N LYS A 180 14.08 -24.80 -11.81
CA LYS A 180 14.54 -23.43 -12.03
C LYS A 180 13.38 -22.43 -11.95
N LEU A 181 12.26 -22.77 -12.60
CA LEU A 181 11.05 -21.96 -12.55
C LEU A 181 10.43 -21.96 -11.16
N GLU A 182 10.42 -23.10 -10.47
CA GLU A 182 9.90 -23.17 -9.10
C GLU A 182 10.72 -22.31 -8.12
N LYS A 183 12.06 -22.30 -8.26
CA LYS A 183 12.93 -21.41 -7.48
C LYS A 183 12.62 -19.93 -7.75
N GLU A 184 12.43 -19.57 -9.02
CA GLU A 184 12.06 -18.20 -9.40
C GLU A 184 10.69 -17.80 -8.84
N LEU A 185 9.71 -18.69 -8.88
CA LEU A 185 8.38 -18.50 -8.32
C LEU A 185 8.42 -18.14 -6.82
N TYR A 186 9.16 -18.90 -6.02
CA TYR A 186 9.29 -18.60 -4.59
C TYR A 186 10.09 -17.32 -4.32
N SER A 187 11.11 -17.03 -5.15
CA SER A 187 11.86 -15.77 -5.08
C SER A 187 10.96 -14.55 -5.35
N ALA A 188 10.10 -14.63 -6.36
CA ALA A 188 9.13 -13.58 -6.68
C ALA A 188 8.11 -13.40 -5.55
N CYS A 189 7.65 -14.50 -4.93
CA CYS A 189 6.76 -14.44 -3.77
C CYS A 189 7.42 -13.78 -2.56
N GLU A 190 8.70 -14.06 -2.30
CA GLU A 190 9.46 -13.43 -1.21
C GLU A 190 9.67 -11.94 -1.46
N GLN A 191 10.04 -11.55 -2.69
CA GLN A 191 10.22 -10.15 -3.07
C GLN A 191 8.94 -9.35 -2.88
N TYR A 192 7.79 -9.89 -3.34
CA TYR A 192 6.50 -9.25 -3.10
C TYR A 192 6.17 -9.13 -1.61
N LEU A 193 6.44 -10.17 -0.80
CA LEU A 193 6.20 -10.11 0.65
C LEU A 193 7.03 -8.98 1.31
N ILE A 194 8.28 -8.81 0.86
CA ILE A 194 9.18 -7.77 1.37
C ILE A 194 8.73 -6.38 0.92
N ASP A 195 8.41 -6.21 -0.36
CA ASP A 195 7.86 -4.97 -0.91
C ASP A 195 6.60 -4.53 -0.15
N ARG A 196 5.70 -5.49 0.09
CA ARG A 196 4.47 -5.24 0.82
C ARG A 196 4.73 -4.88 2.28
N GLY A 197 5.63 -5.60 2.95
CA GLY A 197 6.03 -5.29 4.32
C GLY A 197 6.67 -3.91 4.46
N CYS A 198 7.54 -3.51 3.53
CA CYS A 198 8.09 -2.15 3.47
C CYS A 198 6.99 -1.09 3.37
N SER A 199 6.00 -1.31 2.50
CA SER A 199 4.88 -0.39 2.33
C SER A 199 4.05 -0.22 3.60
N ILE A 200 3.84 -1.31 4.36
CA ILE A 200 3.10 -1.30 5.62
C ILE A 200 3.88 -0.52 6.69
N ILE A 201 5.16 -0.84 6.87
CA ILE A 201 6.03 -0.14 7.84
C ILE A 201 6.07 1.37 7.55
N GLN A 202 6.22 1.75 6.28
CA GLN A 202 6.23 3.16 5.89
C GLN A 202 4.88 3.86 6.12
N ALA A 203 3.76 3.16 5.88
CA ALA A 203 2.43 3.70 6.15
C ALA A 203 2.23 3.93 7.65
N GLU A 204 2.64 3.00 8.50
CA GLU A 204 2.57 3.12 9.95
C GLU A 204 3.49 4.24 10.48
N GLU A 205 4.72 4.36 9.97
CA GLU A 205 5.61 5.48 10.29
C GLU A 205 5.01 6.83 9.86
N SER A 206 4.33 6.85 8.71
CA SER A 206 3.61 8.01 8.21
C SER A 206 2.39 8.35 9.06
N GLU A 207 1.64 7.37 9.56
CA GLU A 207 0.54 7.57 10.51
C GLU A 207 1.04 7.97 11.90
N VAL A 208 2.18 7.47 12.35
CA VAL A 208 2.84 7.90 13.58
C VAL A 208 3.38 9.33 13.43
N SER A 209 3.86 9.72 12.26
CA SER A 209 4.31 11.10 12.00
C SER A 209 3.14 12.06 11.77
N LEU A 210 2.07 11.65 11.08
CA LEU A 210 0.85 12.43 10.90
C LEU A 210 0.07 12.53 12.19
N SER A 211 0.00 11.48 13.01
CA SER A 211 -0.50 11.60 14.37
C SER A 211 0.36 12.63 15.07
N LYS A 212 1.72 12.53 15.08
CA LYS A 212 2.70 13.54 15.60
C LYS A 212 2.54 14.97 15.07
N ASN A 213 1.97 15.16 13.89
CA ASN A 213 1.73 16.46 13.26
C ASN A 213 0.26 16.92 13.28
N ALA A 214 -0.69 16.06 13.68
CA ALA A 214 -2.08 16.40 13.99
C ALA A 214 -2.24 16.94 15.42
N TYR A 215 -1.12 17.12 16.13
CA TYR A 215 -1.04 17.86 17.38
C TYR A 215 -1.27 19.33 17.02
N LEU A 216 -2.27 19.96 17.62
CA LEU A 216 -2.26 21.41 17.72
C LEU A 216 -0.96 21.76 18.41
N ASN A 217 -0.02 22.32 17.63
CA ASN A 217 1.26 22.78 18.11
C ASN A 217 1.03 23.54 19.45
N PRO A 218 1.75 23.20 20.54
CA PRO A 218 1.58 23.85 21.85
C PRO A 218 1.57 25.37 21.78
N GLU A 219 2.37 25.95 20.89
CA GLU A 219 2.40 27.39 20.63
C GLU A 219 1.09 27.89 20.00
N ILE A 220 0.46 27.15 19.08
CA ILE A 220 -0.86 27.49 18.51
C ILE A 220 -1.95 27.45 19.59
N ILE A 221 -1.93 26.46 20.48
CA ILE A 221 -2.88 26.37 21.60
C ILE A 221 -2.71 27.59 22.53
N VAL A 222 -1.45 27.90 22.88
CA VAL A 222 -1.12 29.07 23.70
C VAL A 222 -1.59 30.37 23.02
N ILE A 223 -1.29 30.55 21.73
CA ILE A 223 -1.68 31.76 20.99
C ILE A 223 -3.20 31.89 20.90
N GLY A 224 -3.91 30.81 20.58
CA GLY A 224 -5.37 30.81 20.48
C GLY A 224 -6.06 31.14 21.81
N ALA A 225 -5.61 30.50 22.90
CA ALA A 225 -6.13 30.75 24.25
C ALA A 225 -5.85 32.20 24.70
N VAL A 226 -4.65 32.71 24.44
CA VAL A 226 -4.26 34.10 24.79
C VAL A 226 -5.07 35.11 23.99
N TYR A 227 -5.26 34.88 22.68
CA TYR A 227 -6.05 35.75 21.82
C TYR A 227 -7.50 35.86 22.32
N GLU A 228 -8.13 34.72 22.61
CA GLU A 228 -9.52 34.69 23.05
C GLU A 228 -9.70 35.27 24.46
N ALA A 229 -8.76 34.98 25.38
CA ALA A 229 -8.75 35.55 26.72
C ALA A 229 -8.60 37.08 26.69
N ASN A 230 -7.72 37.61 25.85
CA ASN A 230 -7.57 39.06 25.67
C ASN A 230 -8.84 39.69 25.08
N ARG A 231 -9.46 39.05 24.09
CA ARG A 231 -10.73 39.51 23.52
C ARG A 231 -11.84 39.58 24.58
N LYS A 232 -11.94 38.57 25.46
CA LYS A 232 -12.87 38.57 26.60
C LYS A 232 -12.53 39.67 27.61
N PHE A 233 -11.24 39.85 27.91
CA PHE A 233 -10.78 40.90 28.81
C PHE A 233 -11.14 42.30 28.31
N GLU A 234 -10.83 42.63 27.05
CA GLU A 234 -11.17 43.90 26.41
C GLU A 234 -12.67 44.18 26.46
N LYS A 235 -13.51 43.21 26.07
CA LYS A 235 -14.98 43.32 26.17
C LYS A 235 -15.41 43.62 27.61
N SER A 236 -14.84 42.91 28.58
CA SER A 236 -15.18 43.10 29.99
C SER A 236 -14.80 44.48 30.53
N CYS A 237 -13.75 45.10 30.00
CA CYS A 237 -13.34 46.46 30.33
C CYS A 237 -14.32 47.49 29.76
N VAL A 238 -14.78 47.28 28.52
CA VAL A 238 -15.79 48.13 27.87
C VAL A 238 -17.14 48.05 28.59
N GLU A 239 -17.59 46.86 28.95
CA GLU A 239 -18.91 46.62 29.58
C GLU A 239 -18.97 47.11 31.02
N SER A 240 -17.90 46.95 31.80
CA SER A 240 -17.90 47.31 33.22
C SER A 240 -17.78 48.80 33.50
N LYS A 241 -17.38 49.63 32.52
CA LYS A 241 -17.06 51.06 32.70
C LYS A 241 -16.09 51.36 33.88
N THR A 242 -15.40 50.34 34.39
CA THR A 242 -14.57 50.41 35.60
C THR A 242 -13.11 50.24 35.19
N LYS A 243 -12.23 51.20 35.55
CA LYS A 243 -10.80 51.07 35.27
C LYS A 243 -10.19 50.10 36.29
N PHE A 244 -9.74 48.94 35.83
CA PHE A 244 -9.01 47.99 36.67
C PHE A 244 -7.63 48.56 37.00
N ASP A 245 -7.15 48.37 38.23
CA ASP A 245 -5.71 48.51 38.48
C ASP A 245 -4.95 47.33 37.85
N LEU A 246 -3.63 47.48 37.66
CA LEU A 246 -2.82 46.46 36.98
C LEU A 246 -2.91 45.08 37.64
N ASN A 247 -3.02 45.02 38.97
CA ASN A 247 -3.12 43.75 39.68
C ASN A 247 -4.49 43.09 39.50
N GLN A 248 -5.56 43.89 39.46
CA GLN A 248 -6.91 43.43 39.12
C GLN A 248 -6.98 42.95 37.67
N ALA A 249 -6.35 43.68 36.74
CA ALA A 249 -6.26 43.31 35.33
C ALA A 249 -5.55 41.97 35.13
N ARG A 250 -4.38 41.79 35.77
CA ARG A 250 -3.61 40.52 35.75
C ARG A 250 -4.41 39.33 36.28
N LYS A 251 -5.10 39.50 37.42
CA LYS A 251 -5.94 38.42 37.98
C LYS A 251 -7.10 38.06 37.05
N LYS A 252 -7.70 39.06 36.40
CA LYS A 252 -8.85 38.84 35.52
C LYS A 252 -8.45 38.16 34.22
N ILE A 253 -7.32 38.54 33.61
CA ILE A 253 -6.82 37.86 32.40
C ILE A 253 -6.40 36.42 32.68
N ASP A 254 -5.84 36.14 33.87
CA ASP A 254 -5.50 34.76 34.27
C ASP A 254 -6.73 33.85 34.32
N LEU A 255 -7.86 34.35 34.84
CA LEU A 255 -9.12 33.61 34.90
C LEU A 255 -9.66 33.30 33.50
N PHE A 256 -9.58 34.25 32.57
CA PHE A 256 -10.01 34.01 31.18
C PHE A 256 -9.09 33.02 30.46
N VAL A 257 -7.78 33.07 30.70
CA VAL A 257 -6.84 32.08 30.16
C VAL A 257 -7.13 30.69 30.71
N GLU A 258 -7.39 30.56 32.02
CA GLU A 258 -7.80 29.29 32.64
C GLU A 258 -9.04 28.72 31.95
N GLU A 259 -10.10 29.53 31.82
CA GLU A 259 -11.35 29.12 31.18
C GLU A 259 -11.13 28.63 29.74
N GLU A 260 -10.34 29.35 28.93
CA GLU A 260 -10.09 28.98 27.54
C GLU A 260 -9.24 27.72 27.40
N VAL A 261 -8.20 27.57 28.24
CA VAL A 261 -7.38 26.36 28.24
C VAL A 261 -8.21 25.16 28.70
N GLU A 262 -9.04 25.30 29.73
CA GLU A 262 -9.97 24.24 30.15
C GLU A 262 -10.94 23.84 29.04
N ASN A 263 -11.55 24.82 28.37
CA ASN A 263 -12.48 24.58 27.27
C ASN A 263 -11.80 23.86 26.08
N ILE A 264 -10.58 24.25 25.72
CA ILE A 264 -9.82 23.60 24.66
C ILE A 264 -9.52 22.14 25.00
N PHE A 265 -9.12 21.85 26.24
CA PHE A 265 -8.81 20.49 26.70
C PHE A 265 -10.06 19.62 26.92
N ALA A 266 -11.21 20.23 27.22
CA ALA A 266 -12.48 19.51 27.35
C ALA A 266 -13.12 19.17 26.00
N THR A 267 -12.88 19.99 24.97
CA THR A 267 -13.54 19.85 23.65
C THR A 267 -12.66 19.22 22.57
N ARG A 268 -11.34 19.09 22.81
CA ARG A 268 -10.38 18.56 21.83
C ARG A 268 -9.48 17.51 22.47
N VAL A 269 -9.14 16.46 21.70
CA VAL A 269 -8.12 15.49 22.11
C VAL A 269 -6.75 16.17 22.01
N THR A 270 -6.11 16.46 23.15
CA THR A 270 -4.76 17.04 23.23
C THR A 270 -3.86 16.15 24.11
N TYR A 271 -2.60 15.96 23.71
CA TYR A 271 -1.59 15.17 24.46
C TYR A 271 -0.51 16.07 25.10
N CYS A 272 -0.76 17.37 25.19
CA CYS A 272 0.17 18.35 25.78
C CYS A 272 -0.02 18.43 27.29
N ASP A 273 1.04 18.72 28.04
CA ASP A 273 0.95 19.01 29.47
C ASP A 273 0.11 20.28 29.67
N LYS A 274 -1.11 20.10 30.16
CA LYS A 274 -2.08 21.16 30.43
C LYS A 274 -1.50 22.25 31.34
N GLU A 275 -0.69 21.85 32.32
CA GLU A 275 -0.10 22.77 33.29
C GLU A 275 1.00 23.63 32.64
N ASP A 276 1.75 23.05 31.69
CA ASP A 276 2.71 23.80 30.89
C ASP A 276 2.05 24.82 29.98
N ILE A 277 1.00 24.41 29.25
CA ILE A 277 0.20 25.30 28.39
C ILE A 277 -0.37 26.45 29.22
N LEU A 278 -0.98 26.14 30.36
CA LEU A 278 -1.59 27.13 31.24
C LEU A 278 -0.56 28.15 31.74
N ARG A 279 0.62 27.68 32.16
CA ARG A 279 1.72 28.54 32.64
C ARG A 279 2.21 29.48 31.54
N ARG A 280 2.40 28.97 30.32
CA ARG A 280 2.87 29.73 29.15
C ARG A 280 1.84 30.74 28.67
N ALA A 281 0.57 30.35 28.60
CA ALA A 281 -0.53 31.22 28.22
C ALA A 281 -0.73 32.37 29.21
N LYS A 282 -0.75 32.09 30.52
CA LYS A 282 -0.84 33.14 31.55
C LYS A 282 0.32 34.13 31.45
N ARG A 283 1.55 33.63 31.26
CA ARG A 283 2.73 34.49 31.08
C ARG A 283 2.58 35.42 29.86
N ALA A 284 2.14 34.89 28.72
CA ALA A 284 1.97 35.67 27.50
C ALA A 284 0.80 36.68 27.60
N ALA A 285 -0.34 36.29 28.18
CA ALA A 285 -1.48 37.17 28.35
C ALA A 285 -1.18 38.31 29.34
N ARG A 286 -0.51 38.02 30.46
CA ARG A 286 -0.04 39.05 31.40
C ARG A 286 0.93 40.02 30.74
N PHE A 287 1.84 39.53 29.89
CA PHE A 287 2.75 40.41 29.14
C PHE A 287 1.97 41.42 28.28
N LEU A 288 0.92 40.97 27.58
CA LEU A 288 0.09 41.86 26.76
C LEU A 288 -0.67 42.89 27.59
N VAL A 289 -1.21 42.48 28.75
CA VAL A 289 -1.83 43.41 29.72
C VAL A 289 -0.79 44.40 30.26
N ASP A 290 0.40 43.94 30.63
CA ASP A 290 1.46 44.80 31.15
C ASP A 290 1.90 45.85 30.12
N GLU A 291 2.06 45.46 28.85
CA GLU A 291 2.38 46.40 27.77
C GLU A 291 1.26 47.43 27.58
N HIS A 292 -0.01 47.02 27.63
CA HIS A 292 -1.15 47.94 27.53
C HIS A 292 -1.17 48.98 28.67
N TYR A 293 -0.79 48.59 29.89
CA TYR A 293 -0.75 49.50 31.04
C TYR A 293 0.54 50.33 31.11
N LYS A 294 1.66 49.86 30.56
CA LYS A 294 2.88 50.66 30.39
C LYS A 294 2.68 51.81 29.41
N THR A 295 1.89 51.60 28.35
CA THR A 295 1.53 52.67 27.40
C THR A 295 0.64 53.75 28.01
N ASP A 296 0.01 53.49 29.17
CA ASP A 296 -0.77 54.47 29.92
C ASP A 296 0.11 55.38 30.82
N GLU A 297 1.31 54.93 31.24
CA GLU A 297 2.23 55.69 32.13
C GLU A 297 3.28 56.56 31.38
N LEU A 298 3.54 56.28 30.09
CA LEU A 298 4.36 57.12 29.19
C LEU A 298 3.44 57.85 28.20
N CYS A 299 2.89 59.00 28.59
CA CYS A 299 1.89 59.78 27.82
C CYS A 299 2.17 59.95 26.30
N CYS A 300 1.15 59.78 25.43
CA CYS A 300 0.56 60.84 24.53
C CYS A 300 -0.12 60.33 23.21
N SER A 301 -1.28 60.95 22.90
CA SER A 301 -1.89 61.28 21.58
C SER A 301 -2.73 60.32 20.71
N CYS A 302 -3.60 59.44 21.23
CA CYS A 302 -4.63 58.78 20.37
C CYS A 302 -6.09 58.83 20.84
N CYS A 303 -6.39 59.31 22.06
CA CYS A 303 -7.78 59.54 22.50
C CYS A 303 -8.04 61.01 22.78
N GLY A 304 -7.79 61.83 21.76
CA GLY A 304 -8.44 63.12 21.61
C GLY A 304 -9.33 63.04 20.37
N LYS A 305 -10.62 62.75 20.58
CA LYS A 305 -11.77 63.19 19.78
C LYS A 305 -13.05 62.72 20.46
N ASP A 306 -13.71 63.68 21.10
CA ASP A 306 -15.15 63.92 21.19
C ASP A 306 -16.10 62.71 21.10
N TYR A 307 -16.77 62.38 22.21
CA TYR A 307 -18.18 62.75 22.51
C TYR A 307 -18.50 62.48 23.99
#